data_AF-A0A354A339-F1
#
_entry.id   AF-A0A354A339-F1
#
_cell.length_a   1.000
_cell.length_b   1.000
_cell.length_c   1.000
_cell.angle_alpha   90.00
_cell.angle_beta   90.00
_cell.angle_gamma   90.00
#
_symmetry.space_group_name_H-M   'P 1'
#
loop_
_entity.id
_entity.type
_entity.pdbx_description
1 polymer ?
#
loop_
_entity_poly.entity_id
_entity_poly.type
_entity_poly.pdbx_seq_one_letter_code
_entity_poly.pdbx_strand_id
1 'polypeptide(L)' 'MKDAPTYKKALEEIEAIVEEIEQETVDVDVLTEKVKRAAYLISLCKDKLKKTDDEIRKVLEDFEKEEKENAGDS' A
#
# COMPACT_ATOMS: atom_id res chain seq x y z
N MET A 1 -14.74 -2.23 -15.60
CA MET A 1 -13.73 -1.42 -14.88
C MET A 1 -12.68 -2.38 -14.36
N LYS A 2 -11.38 -2.13 -14.56
CA LYS A 2 -10.34 -2.97 -13.95
C LYS A 2 -10.17 -2.51 -12.50
N ASP A 3 -10.56 -3.36 -11.55
CA ASP A 3 -10.37 -3.09 -10.13
C ASP A 3 -8.89 -2.84 -9.81
N ALA A 4 -8.64 -1.92 -8.90
CA ALA A 4 -7.29 -1.64 -8.41
C ALA A 4 -6.69 -2.91 -7.77
N PRO A 5 -5.41 -3.23 -8.03
CA PRO A 5 -4.79 -4.44 -7.49
C PRO A 5 -4.83 -4.48 -5.96
N THR A 6 -4.86 -5.70 -5.41
CA THR A 6 -4.64 -5.90 -3.97
C THR A 6 -3.20 -5.54 -3.62
N TYR A 7 -2.91 -5.27 -2.34
CA TYR A 7 -1.54 -4.96 -1.90
C TYR A 7 -0.56 -6.05 -2.35
N LYS A 8 -0.92 -7.33 -2.11
CA LYS A 8 -0.12 -8.49 -2.52
C LYS A 8 0.15 -8.53 -4.02
N LYS A 9 -0.89 -8.36 -4.84
CA LYS A 9 -0.74 -8.37 -6.31
C LYS A 9 0.11 -7.19 -6.81
N ALA A 10 -0.03 -6.02 -6.19
CA ALA A 10 0.78 -4.86 -6.53
C ALA A 10 2.25 -5.09 -6.17
N LEU A 11 2.53 -5.76 -5.04
CA LEU A 11 3.89 -6.12 -4.64
C LEU A 11 4.52 -7.15 -5.59
N GLU A 12 3.80 -8.23 -5.91
CA GLU A 12 4.23 -9.24 -6.89
C GLU A 12 4.54 -8.61 -8.27
N GLU A 13 3.71 -7.65 -8.70
CA GLU A 13 3.94 -6.93 -9.95
C GLU A 13 5.15 -5.99 -9.88
N ILE A 14 5.41 -5.35 -8.74
CA ILE A 14 6.62 -4.53 -8.54
C ILE A 14 7.87 -5.42 -8.60
N GLU A 15 7.87 -6.57 -7.95
CA GLU A 15 8.99 -7.53 -7.96
C GLU A 15 9.29 -8.00 -9.40
N ALA A 16 8.26 -8.38 -10.16
CA ALA A 16 8.41 -8.73 -11.57
C ALA A 16 8.96 -7.58 -12.42
N ILE A 17 8.51 -6.34 -12.19
CA ILE A 17 9.04 -5.16 -12.88
C ILE A 17 10.53 -4.96 -12.58
N VAL A 18 10.95 -5.15 -11.32
CA VAL A 18 12.35 -5.02 -10.92
C VAL A 18 13.19 -6.09 -11.62
N GLU A 19 12.77 -7.36 -11.60
CA GLU A 19 13.46 -8.43 -12.31
C GLU A 19 13.61 -8.14 -13.81
N GLU A 20 12.57 -7.61 -14.45
CA GLU A 20 12.63 -7.24 -15.86
C GLU A 20 13.57 -6.04 -16.10
N ILE A 21 13.61 -5.04 -15.21
CA ILE A 21 14.52 -3.89 -15.33
C ILE A 21 15.99 -4.30 -15.18
N GLU A 22 16.28 -5.29 -14.34
CA GLU A 22 17.63 -5.80 -14.12
C GLU A 22 18.18 -6.60 -15.32
N GLN A 23 17.33 -6.96 -16.28
CA GLN A 23 17.77 -7.57 -17.52
C GLN A 23 18.39 -6.51 -18.44
N GLU A 24 19.69 -6.65 -18.75
CA GLU A 24 20.48 -5.72 -19.58
C GLU A 24 20.01 -5.56 -21.04
N THR A 25 18.90 -6.20 -21.42
CA THR A 25 18.37 -6.24 -22.79
C THR A 25 17.10 -5.43 -23.01
N VAL A 26 16.61 -4.72 -21.97
CA VAL A 26 15.36 -3.96 -22.07
C VAL A 26 15.58 -2.60 -22.75
N ASP A 27 14.73 -2.30 -23.73
CA ASP A 27 14.72 -1.01 -24.45
C ASP A 27 14.36 0.16 -23.51
N VAL A 28 14.97 1.33 -23.74
CA VAL A 28 14.81 2.53 -22.87
C VAL A 28 13.37 3.04 -22.79
N ASP A 29 12.58 2.91 -23.86
CA ASP A 29 11.17 3.29 -23.85
C ASP A 29 10.36 2.33 -22.97
N VAL A 30 10.68 1.04 -23.02
CA VAL A 30 10.07 0.00 -22.18
C VAL A 30 10.42 0.21 -20.71
N LEU A 31 11.69 0.53 -20.41
CA LEU A 31 12.16 0.90 -19.07
C LEU A 31 11.34 2.06 -18.50
N THR A 32 11.11 3.10 -19.30
CA THR A 32 10.33 4.28 -18.89
C THR A 32 8.91 3.90 -18.48
N GLU A 33 8.23 3.06 -19.27
CA GLU A 33 6.88 2.60 -18.95
C GLU A 33 6.83 1.70 -17.72
N LYS A 34 7.82 0.82 -17.56
CA LYS A 34 7.97 -0.04 -16.37
C LYS A 34 8.17 0.78 -15.09
N VAL A 35 9.04 1.79 -15.12
CA VAL A 35 9.27 2.69 -13.98
C VAL A 35 8.00 3.45 -13.62
N LYS A 36 7.25 3.99 -14.60
CA LYS A 36 5.96 4.65 -14.35
C LYS A 36 4.97 3.70 -13.70
N ARG A 37 4.90 2.45 -14.17
CA ARG A 37 4.02 1.43 -13.60
C ARG A 37 4.40 1.09 -12.16
N ALA A 38 5.67 0.87 -11.87
CA ALA A 38 6.16 0.63 -10.52
C ALA A 38 5.84 1.81 -9.60
N ALA A 39 6.07 3.05 -10.04
CA ALA A 39 5.75 4.25 -9.26
C ALA A 39 4.26 4.34 -8.89
N TYR A 40 3.38 4.03 -9.84
CA TYR A 40 1.93 3.96 -9.59
C TYR A 40 1.58 2.89 -8.54
N LEU A 41 2.14 1.68 -8.67
CA LEU A 41 1.88 0.57 -7.74
C LEU A 41 2.39 0.90 -6.33
N ILE A 42 3.57 1.52 -6.22
CA ILE A 42 4.13 1.96 -4.94
C ILE A 42 3.22 2.99 -4.27
N SER A 43 2.69 3.97 -5.02
CA SER A 43 1.74 4.95 -4.48
C SER A 43 0.49 4.27 -3.93
N LEU A 44 -0.06 3.31 -4.68
CA LEU A 44 -1.23 2.55 -4.28
C LEU A 44 -0.96 1.71 -3.01
N CYS A 45 0.22 1.10 -2.89
CA CYS A 45 0.62 0.38 -1.69
C CYS A 45 0.73 1.31 -0.47
N LYS A 46 1.35 2.49 -0.63
CA LYS A 46 1.43 3.51 0.44
C LYS A 46 0.06 3.96 0.91
N ASP A 47 -0.87 4.21 -0.02
CA ASP A 47 -2.23 4.63 0.31
C ASP A 47 -2.99 3.56 1.10
N LYS A 48 -2.83 2.27 0.73
CA LYS A 48 -3.44 1.16 1.48
C LYS A 48 -2.87 1.07 2.90
N LEU A 49 -1.54 1.13 3.04
CA LEU A 49 -0.90 1.07 4.35
C LEU A 49 -1.32 2.23 5.25
N LYS A 50 -1.40 3.44 4.69
CA LYS A 50 -1.87 4.63 5.43
C LYS A 50 -3.30 4.44 5.92
N LYS A 51 -4.21 3.96 5.07
CA LYS A 51 -5.60 3.69 5.46
C LYS A 51 -5.68 2.66 6.58
N THR A 52 -4.90 1.60 6.50
CA THR A 52 -4.84 0.59 7.56
C THR A 52 -4.31 1.16 8.87
N ASP A 53 -3.27 2.00 8.83
CA ASP A 53 -2.75 2.68 10.02
C ASP A 53 -3.81 3.62 10.65
N ASP A 54 -4.50 4.39 9.82
CA ASP A 54 -5.58 5.29 10.27
C ASP A 54 -6.74 4.51 10.92
N GLU A 55 -7.13 3.37 10.34
CA GLU A 55 -8.15 2.48 10.90
C GLU A 55 -7.72 1.89 12.26
N ILE A 56 -6.47 1.44 12.39
CA ILE A 56 -5.93 0.93 13.65
C ILE A 56 -5.96 2.01 14.73
N ARG A 57 -5.49 3.22 14.41
CA ARG A 57 -5.50 4.34 15.37
C ARG A 57 -6.91 4.64 15.85
N LYS A 58 -7.88 4.65 14.95
CA LYS A 58 -9.28 4.89 15.32
C LYS A 58 -9.81 3.83 16.29
N VAL A 59 -9.53 2.55 16.04
CA VAL A 59 -9.94 1.45 16.93
C VAL A 59 -9.30 1.60 18.31
N LEU A 60 -8.02 1.98 18.38
CA LEU A 60 -7.33 2.22 19.65
C LEU A 60 -7.93 3.41 20.41
N GLU A 61 -8.21 4.52 19.73
CA GLU A 61 -8.87 5.68 20.33
C GLU A 61 -10.26 5.35 20.87
N ASP A 62 -11.01 4.49 20.19
CA ASP A 62 -12.34 4.08 20.62
C ASP A 62 -12.25 3.20 21.88
N PHE A 63 -11.27 2.29 21.97
CA PHE A 63 -11.01 1.54 23.21
C PHE A 63 -10.59 2.45 24.37
N GLU A 64 -9.74 3.46 24.15
CA GLU A 64 -9.37 4.41 25.20
C GLU A 64 -10.56 5.24 25.70
N LYS A 65 -11.53 5.55 24.83
CA LYS A 65 -12.76 6.24 25.23
C LYS A 65 -13.66 5.31 26.06
N GLU A 66 -13.86 4.08 25.60
CA GLU A 66 -14.64 3.08 26.34
C GLU A 66 -14.07 2.80 27.73
N GLU A 67 -12.74 2.73 27.89
CA GLU A 67 -12.09 2.59 29.21
C GLU A 67 -12.33 3.80 30.12
N LYS A 68 -12.25 5.02 29.58
CA LYS A 68 -12.49 6.26 30.34
C LYS A 68 -13.95 6.41 30.75
N GLU A 69 -14.89 5.99 29.91
CA GLU A 69 -16.32 5.99 30.22
C GLU A 69 -16.67 4.96 31.30
N ASN A 70 -16.04 3.78 31.29
CA ASN A 70 -16.23 2.74 32.31
C ASN A 70 -15.53 3.03 33.65
N ALA A 71 -14.48 3.87 33.67
CA ALA A 71 -13.77 4.25 34.89
C ALA A 71 -14.43 5.40 35.69
N GLY A 72 -15.51 5.99 35.17
CA GLY A 72 -16.20 7.16 35.77
C GLY A 72 -17.32 6.86 36.78
N ASP A 73 -17.60 5.59 37.09
CA ASP A 73 -18.67 5.15 38.01
C ASP A 73 -18.11 4.61 39.35
N SER A 74 -17.08 5.25 39.92
CA SER A 74 -16.59 4.97 41.27
C SER A 74 -16.09 6.22 41.98
#